data_AF-A0A7U7CV47-F1
#
_entry.id   AF-A0A7U7CV47-F1
#
_cell.length_a   1.000
_cell.length_b   1.000
_cell.length_c   1.000
_cell.angle_alpha   90.00
_cell.angle_beta   90.00
_cell.angle_gamma   90.00
#
_symmetry.space_group_name_H-M   'P 1'
#
loop_
_entity.id
_entity.type
_entity.pdbx_description
1 polymer ?
#
loop_
_entity_poly.entity_id
_entity_poly.type
_entity_poly.pdbx_seq_one_letter_code
_entity_poly.pdbx_strand_id
1 'polypeptide(L)'
;MKNYKKEFNYILYYSDSTNEQDDLHFYAEDFGQEKMQGIFKLTLGLHFPEILFLPKIENIYESWPPHFDYRSMQLAKDICIGLLYGESYIVLPYNEWAGTVRIIEPEVKNAIVQSDSESEFTDKSIVFFITEEEYEIYQQEAKKIDELNDLEEHRGYETISQTRTEDLEKYMKVPVFIKEKILPYFADSDLYNISRKKDEKGNIIFTQTIGNK
;
A
#
# COMPACT_ATOMS: atom_id res chain seq x y z
N MET A 1 22.75 14.82 0.85
CA MET A 1 21.96 13.61 0.59
C MET A 1 22.90 12.48 0.20
N LYS A 2 22.97 11.39 0.98
CA LYS A 2 23.78 10.22 0.60
C LYS A 2 23.01 9.47 -0.49
N ASN A 3 23.59 9.36 -1.69
CA ASN A 3 23.08 8.51 -2.77
C ASN A 3 23.10 7.05 -2.31
N TYR A 4 21.98 6.55 -1.82
CA TYR A 4 21.75 5.12 -1.64
C TYR A 4 21.57 4.49 -3.01
N LYS A 5 22.69 4.28 -3.71
CA LYS A 5 22.76 3.39 -4.88
C LYS A 5 22.73 1.93 -4.37
N LYS A 6 21.75 1.60 -3.54
CA LYS A 6 21.62 0.32 -2.84
C LYS A 6 20.45 -0.44 -3.40
N GLU A 7 20.72 -1.64 -3.88
CA GLU A 7 19.72 -2.65 -4.24
C GLU A 7 18.77 -2.82 -3.05
N PHE A 8 17.47 -2.69 -3.31
CA PHE A 8 16.40 -2.72 -2.32
C PHE A 8 15.53 -3.94 -2.66
N ASN A 9 15.73 -5.05 -1.94
CA ASN A 9 15.21 -6.39 -2.27
C ASN A 9 14.11 -6.85 -1.29
N TYR A 10 12.87 -6.44 -1.49
CA TYR A 10 11.75 -6.69 -0.58
C TYR A 10 10.79 -7.77 -1.11
N ILE A 11 10.07 -8.41 -0.20
CA ILE A 11 8.95 -9.29 -0.53
C ILE A 11 7.70 -8.44 -0.68
N LEU A 12 6.87 -8.75 -1.67
CA LEU A 12 5.58 -8.13 -1.90
C LEU A 12 4.48 -9.11 -1.49
N TYR A 13 3.56 -8.69 -0.63
CA TYR A 13 2.33 -9.42 -0.35
C TYR A 13 1.14 -8.67 -0.91
N TYR A 14 0.20 -9.43 -1.48
CA TYR A 14 -1.06 -8.93 -1.97
C TYR A 14 -2.14 -9.14 -0.92
N SER A 15 -3.11 -8.24 -0.90
CA SER A 15 -4.32 -8.40 -0.11
C SER A 15 -5.48 -7.61 -0.71
N ASP A 16 -6.70 -8.08 -0.52
CA ASP A 16 -7.94 -7.39 -0.87
C ASP A 16 -9.05 -7.74 0.13
N SER A 17 -10.28 -7.29 -0.12
CA SER A 17 -11.43 -7.52 0.77
C SER A 17 -11.83 -8.98 0.98
N THR A 18 -11.23 -9.91 0.23
CA THR A 18 -11.46 -11.35 0.38
C THR A 18 -10.48 -12.02 1.34
N ASN A 19 -9.40 -11.33 1.74
CA ASN A 19 -8.42 -11.82 2.69
C ASN A 19 -8.88 -11.59 4.15
N GLU A 20 -9.34 -12.65 4.83
CA GLU A 20 -9.86 -12.60 6.21
C GLU A 20 -8.88 -12.04 7.26
N GLN A 21 -7.59 -11.93 6.94
CA GLN A 21 -6.56 -11.43 7.85
C GLN A 21 -6.27 -9.93 7.67
N ASP A 22 -6.89 -9.29 6.68
CA ASP A 22 -6.63 -7.90 6.29
C ASP A 22 -7.73 -6.95 6.77
N ASP A 23 -7.38 -5.69 7.00
CA ASP A 23 -8.34 -4.68 7.41
C ASP A 23 -9.42 -4.42 6.35
N LEU A 24 -9.09 -4.55 5.06
CA LEU A 24 -10.06 -4.44 3.97
C LEU A 24 -11.19 -5.46 4.05
N HIS A 25 -10.98 -6.61 4.70
CA HIS A 25 -12.04 -7.59 4.94
C HIS A 25 -13.09 -7.07 5.91
N PHE A 26 -12.67 -6.43 7.01
CA PHE A 26 -13.61 -5.83 7.97
C PHE A 26 -14.44 -4.70 7.35
N TYR A 27 -13.82 -3.87 6.50
CA TYR A 27 -14.57 -2.88 5.71
C TYR A 27 -15.63 -3.55 4.81
N ALA A 28 -15.33 -4.72 4.25
CA ALA A 28 -16.27 -5.43 3.41
C ALA A 28 -17.41 -6.08 4.21
N GLU A 29 -17.14 -6.56 5.42
CA GLU A 29 -18.17 -7.04 6.36
C GLU A 29 -19.13 -5.92 6.77
N ASP A 30 -18.60 -4.72 7.05
CA ASP A 30 -19.39 -3.57 7.51
C ASP A 30 -20.19 -2.92 6.36
N PHE A 31 -19.62 -2.82 5.17
CA PHE A 31 -20.19 -1.99 4.10
C PHE A 31 -20.67 -2.73 2.86
N GLY A 32 -20.27 -3.99 2.68
CA GLY A 32 -20.59 -4.84 1.52
C GLY A 32 -19.42 -5.00 0.55
N GLN A 33 -19.21 -6.24 0.10
CA GLN A 33 -18.13 -6.62 -0.84
C GLN A 33 -18.20 -5.85 -2.17
N GLU A 34 -19.40 -5.51 -2.65
CA GLU A 34 -19.57 -4.76 -3.90
C GLU A 34 -18.95 -3.36 -3.84
N LYS A 35 -18.88 -2.74 -2.66
CA LYS A 35 -18.33 -1.39 -2.48
C LYS A 35 -16.81 -1.40 -2.34
N MET A 36 -16.24 -2.55 -2.00
CA MET A 36 -14.79 -2.76 -1.90
C MET A 36 -14.17 -3.19 -3.25
N GLN A 37 -15.00 -3.39 -4.27
CA GLN A 37 -14.55 -3.87 -5.56
C GLN A 37 -13.46 -2.98 -6.16
N GLY A 38 -12.33 -3.60 -6.49
CA GLY A 38 -11.22 -2.93 -7.14
C GLY A 38 -10.21 -2.30 -6.19
N ILE A 39 -10.48 -2.28 -4.88
CA ILE A 39 -9.53 -1.86 -3.84
C ILE A 39 -8.61 -3.04 -3.53
N PHE A 40 -7.30 -2.78 -3.46
CA PHE A 40 -6.32 -3.79 -3.05
C PHE A 40 -5.10 -3.14 -2.40
N LYS A 41 -4.34 -3.93 -1.65
CA LYS A 41 -3.17 -3.50 -0.89
C LYS A 41 -1.95 -4.31 -1.34
N LEU A 42 -0.80 -3.64 -1.41
CA LEU A 42 0.51 -4.29 -1.50
C LEU A 42 1.32 -3.92 -0.27
N THR A 43 1.79 -4.90 0.48
CA THR A 43 2.67 -4.67 1.65
C THR A 43 4.09 -5.12 1.34
N LEU A 44 5.07 -4.38 1.89
CA LEU A 44 6.48 -4.73 1.72
C LEU A 44 6.99 -5.44 2.99
N GLY A 45 7.48 -6.67 2.87
CA GLY A 45 7.87 -7.47 4.03
C GLY A 45 6.66 -7.93 4.84
N LEU A 46 6.83 -8.27 6.14
CA LEU A 46 5.79 -9.01 6.87
C LEU A 46 4.48 -8.22 6.98
N HIS A 47 4.52 -6.89 7.19
CA HIS A 47 3.30 -6.09 7.37
C HIS A 47 3.43 -4.60 7.01
N PHE A 48 4.64 -4.03 6.83
CA PHE A 48 4.77 -2.58 6.62
C PHE A 48 6.01 -2.20 5.81
N PRO A 49 5.93 -1.14 4.98
CA PRO A 49 4.76 -0.27 4.80
C PRO A 49 3.73 -0.82 3.81
N GLU A 50 2.50 -0.35 3.98
CA GLU A 50 1.35 -0.70 3.16
C GLU A 50 1.16 0.33 2.05
N ILE A 51 0.80 -0.14 0.86
CA ILE A 51 0.53 0.68 -0.32
C ILE A 51 -0.88 0.33 -0.78
N LEU A 52 -1.81 1.26 -0.58
CA LEU A 52 -3.21 1.06 -0.92
C LEU A 52 -3.50 1.56 -2.35
N PHE A 53 -4.12 0.71 -3.15
CA PHE A 53 -4.61 1.03 -4.48
C PHE A 53 -6.12 1.21 -4.41
N LEU A 54 -6.56 2.42 -4.72
CA LEU A 54 -7.97 2.79 -4.71
C LEU A 54 -8.48 2.96 -6.15
N PRO A 55 -9.73 2.59 -6.46
CA PRO A 55 -10.34 2.87 -7.75
C PRO A 55 -10.49 4.38 -7.94
N LYS A 56 -10.84 4.80 -9.17
CA LYS A 56 -11.02 6.21 -9.48
C LYS A 56 -12.09 6.85 -8.58
N ILE A 57 -11.71 7.92 -7.88
CA ILE A 57 -12.62 8.71 -7.07
C ILE A 57 -12.99 9.96 -7.85
N GLU A 58 -14.25 10.05 -8.29
CA GLU A 58 -14.74 11.20 -9.05
C GLU A 58 -14.69 12.49 -8.22
N ASN A 59 -14.21 13.57 -8.84
CA ASN A 59 -14.17 14.93 -8.28
C ASN A 59 -13.32 15.07 -7.02
N ILE A 60 -12.38 14.15 -6.80
CA ILE A 60 -11.48 14.16 -5.64
C ILE A 60 -10.60 15.43 -5.57
N TYR A 61 -10.40 16.09 -6.72
CA TYR A 61 -9.63 17.32 -6.83
C TYR A 61 -10.43 18.60 -6.57
N GLU A 62 -11.77 18.55 -6.62
CA GLU A 62 -12.62 19.74 -6.58
C GLU A 62 -12.82 20.25 -5.15
N SER A 63 -12.97 19.32 -4.20
CA SER A 63 -13.01 19.63 -2.77
C SER A 63 -12.73 18.37 -1.97
N TRP A 64 -11.54 18.29 -1.37
CA TRP A 64 -11.26 17.27 -0.38
C TRP A 64 -12.18 17.53 0.83
N PRO A 65 -12.94 16.54 1.32
CA PRO A 65 -13.75 16.75 2.50
C PRO A 65 -12.80 17.03 3.68
N PRO A 66 -12.91 18.19 4.36
CA PRO A 66 -11.95 18.57 5.40
C PRO A 66 -12.07 17.70 6.67
N HIS A 67 -13.11 16.88 6.74
CA HIS A 67 -13.40 15.94 7.82
C HIS A 67 -14.07 14.69 7.22
N PHE A 68 -13.83 13.54 7.83
CA PHE A 68 -14.45 12.28 7.44
C PHE A 68 -15.05 11.60 8.67
N ASP A 69 -16.33 11.22 8.61
CA ASP A 69 -17.03 10.46 9.66
C ASP A 69 -17.25 9.02 9.15
N TYR A 70 -16.73 8.01 9.85
CA TYR A 70 -16.94 6.60 9.50
C TYR A 70 -18.42 6.25 9.32
N ARG A 71 -19.32 6.85 10.12
CA ARG A 71 -20.77 6.63 10.03
C ARG A 71 -21.38 7.20 8.74
N SER A 72 -20.66 8.07 8.04
CA SER A 72 -21.07 8.62 6.76
C SER A 72 -20.70 7.72 5.57
N MET A 73 -19.97 6.61 5.79
CA MET A 73 -19.67 5.60 4.76
C MET A 73 -20.95 4.87 4.31
N GLN A 74 -21.64 5.41 3.31
CA GLN A 74 -22.83 4.78 2.74
C GLN A 74 -22.58 4.37 1.29
N LEU A 75 -21.84 5.19 0.54
CA LEU A 75 -21.48 4.95 -0.86
C LEU A 75 -20.04 4.45 -0.98
N ALA A 76 -19.71 3.74 -2.06
CA ALA A 76 -18.34 3.26 -2.32
C ALA A 76 -17.32 4.41 -2.35
N LYS A 77 -17.73 5.58 -2.86
CA LYS A 77 -16.92 6.81 -2.84
C LYS A 77 -16.56 7.24 -1.41
N ASP A 78 -17.48 7.14 -0.47
CA ASP A 78 -17.25 7.56 0.92
C ASP A 78 -16.22 6.64 1.57
N ILE A 79 -16.28 5.33 1.32
CA ILE A 79 -15.31 4.35 1.81
C ILE A 79 -13.90 4.66 1.29
N CYS A 80 -13.78 4.90 -0.03
CA CYS A 80 -12.49 5.25 -0.63
C CYS A 80 -11.89 6.54 -0.04
N ILE A 81 -12.74 7.52 0.33
CA ILE A 81 -12.29 8.74 0.99
C ILE A 81 -11.80 8.44 2.41
N GLY A 82 -12.50 7.60 3.18
CA GLY A 82 -12.05 7.25 4.53
C GLY A 82 -10.74 6.47 4.52
N LEU A 83 -10.61 5.49 3.63
CA LEU A 83 -9.36 4.74 3.43
C LEU A 83 -8.20 5.65 3.01
N LEU A 84 -8.47 6.67 2.20
CA LEU A 84 -7.46 7.65 1.83
C LEU A 84 -6.87 8.39 3.04
N TYR A 85 -7.63 8.63 4.11
CA TYR A 85 -7.11 9.23 5.34
C TYR A 85 -6.48 8.21 6.31
N GLY A 86 -6.83 6.93 6.18
CA GLY A 86 -6.29 5.84 6.99
C GLY A 86 -4.89 5.39 6.59
N GLU A 87 -4.44 5.69 5.38
CA GLU A 87 -3.23 5.11 4.80
C GLU A 87 -2.19 6.14 4.37
N SER A 88 -0.91 5.77 4.52
CA SER A 88 0.23 6.66 4.24
C SER A 88 0.61 6.74 2.76
N TYR A 89 0.44 5.65 2.00
CA TYR A 89 0.82 5.56 0.59
C TYR A 89 -0.38 5.10 -0.24
N ILE A 90 -0.87 5.99 -1.09
CA ILE A 90 -2.08 5.78 -1.89
C ILE A 90 -1.74 5.84 -3.37
N VAL A 91 -2.27 4.91 -4.17
CA VAL A 91 -2.22 4.95 -5.63
C VAL A 91 -3.63 5.14 -6.19
N LEU A 92 -3.79 6.13 -7.08
CA LEU A 92 -5.08 6.47 -7.69
C LEU A 92 -4.99 6.56 -9.22
N PRO A 93 -5.95 5.97 -9.95
CA PRO A 93 -6.06 6.14 -11.40
C PRO A 93 -6.69 7.49 -11.73
N TYR A 94 -5.90 8.38 -12.33
CA TYR A 94 -6.35 9.69 -12.80
C TYR A 94 -5.52 10.16 -13.99
N ASN A 95 -5.98 9.88 -15.21
CA ASN A 95 -5.23 10.10 -16.46
C ASN A 95 -4.64 11.52 -16.59
N GLU A 96 -5.39 12.55 -16.20
CA GLU A 96 -4.95 13.95 -16.31
C GLU A 96 -3.76 14.28 -15.42
N TRP A 97 -3.62 13.55 -14.30
CA TRP A 97 -2.60 13.79 -13.28
C TRP A 97 -1.57 12.66 -13.23
N ALA A 98 -1.64 11.70 -14.15
CA ALA A 98 -0.74 10.56 -14.20
C ALA A 98 0.73 10.99 -14.16
N GLY A 99 1.51 10.32 -13.31
CA GLY A 99 2.92 10.63 -13.06
C GLY A 99 3.16 11.74 -12.02
N THR A 100 2.12 12.37 -11.49
CA THR A 100 2.25 13.35 -10.40
C THR A 100 2.11 12.70 -9.02
N VAL A 101 2.70 13.36 -8.02
CA VAL A 101 2.59 12.98 -6.60
C VAL A 101 2.04 14.15 -5.82
N ARG A 102 1.10 13.89 -4.92
CA ARG A 102 0.56 14.89 -4.00
C ARG A 102 0.67 14.42 -2.56
N ILE A 103 0.90 15.36 -1.66
CA ILE A 103 0.84 15.12 -0.23
C ILE A 103 -0.45 15.74 0.25
N ILE A 104 -1.24 14.94 0.94
CA ILE A 104 -2.51 15.34 1.54
C ILE A 104 -2.32 15.25 3.03
N GLU A 105 -2.58 16.35 3.71
CA GLU A 105 -2.65 16.40 5.15
C GLU A 105 -4.13 16.54 5.51
N PRO A 106 -4.65 15.75 6.46
CA PRO A 106 -5.99 15.99 6.96
C PRO A 106 -6.03 17.43 7.52
N GLU A 107 -7.04 18.23 7.13
CA GLU A 107 -7.25 19.53 7.77
C GLU A 107 -7.81 19.31 9.18
N VAL A 108 -6.98 18.84 10.13
CA VAL A 108 -7.38 18.71 11.55
C VAL A 108 -7.45 20.10 12.18
N LYS A 109 -8.44 20.90 11.75
CA LYS A 109 -8.82 22.15 12.39
C LYS A 109 -9.90 21.85 13.43
N ASN A 110 -9.47 21.50 14.65
CA ASN A 110 -10.27 21.68 15.86
C ASN A 110 -11.67 21.02 15.87
N ALA A 111 -11.83 19.80 15.35
CA ALA A 111 -12.97 19.00 15.76
C ALA A 111 -12.64 18.47 17.17
N ILE A 112 -13.40 18.91 18.16
CA ILE A 112 -13.33 18.47 19.55
C ILE A 112 -13.42 16.94 19.56
N VAL A 113 -12.28 16.25 19.73
CA VAL A 113 -12.25 14.81 20.00
C VAL A 113 -12.63 14.62 21.47
N GLN A 114 -13.94 14.66 21.72
CA GLN A 114 -14.56 14.01 22.87
C GLN A 114 -15.43 12.85 22.36
N SER A 115 -14.80 11.88 21.71
CA SER A 115 -15.28 10.50 21.70
C SER A 115 -14.16 9.61 21.16
N ASP A 116 -13.69 8.75 22.06
CA ASP A 116 -12.88 7.55 21.86
C ASP A 116 -11.56 7.69 21.08
N SER A 117 -10.48 7.47 21.84
CA SER A 117 -9.08 7.60 21.51
C SER A 117 -8.53 6.58 20.50
N GLU A 118 -9.30 6.16 19.48
CA GLU A 118 -8.93 5.03 18.61
C GLU A 118 -9.05 5.26 17.10
N SER A 119 -9.36 6.47 16.62
CA SER A 119 -9.25 6.74 15.18
C SER A 119 -7.82 7.16 14.81
N GLU A 120 -6.96 6.18 14.60
CA GLU A 120 -5.58 6.34 14.07
C GLU A 120 -5.62 6.78 12.59
N PHE A 121 -5.98 8.04 12.34
CA PHE A 121 -5.75 8.62 11.02
C PHE A 121 -4.26 8.93 10.83
N THR A 122 -3.76 8.78 9.60
CA THR A 122 -2.37 9.15 9.30
C THR A 122 -2.20 10.66 9.30
N ASP A 123 -1.05 11.14 9.79
CA ASP A 123 -0.72 12.58 9.78
C ASP A 123 -0.65 13.16 8.36
N LYS A 124 -0.34 12.31 7.36
CA LYS A 124 -0.31 12.66 5.94
C LYS A 124 -0.43 11.41 5.06
N SER A 125 -1.06 11.59 3.91
CA SER A 125 -1.15 10.58 2.84
C SER A 125 -0.40 11.08 1.61
N ILE A 126 0.45 10.22 1.05
CA ILE A 126 1.19 10.49 -0.17
C ILE A 126 0.49 9.77 -1.32
N VAL A 127 -0.10 10.55 -2.21
CA VAL A 127 -0.94 10.06 -3.31
C VAL A 127 -0.14 10.08 -4.61
N PHE A 128 -0.02 8.92 -5.23
CA PHE A 128 0.60 8.71 -6.53
C PHE A 128 -0.49 8.54 -7.59
N PHE A 129 -0.49 9.42 -8.59
CA PHE A 129 -1.44 9.34 -9.68
C PHE A 129 -0.87 8.54 -10.85
N ILE A 130 -1.63 7.57 -11.32
CA ILE A 130 -1.30 6.74 -12.49
C ILE A 130 -2.42 6.81 -13.52
N THR A 131 -2.20 6.28 -14.71
CA THR A 131 -3.28 6.11 -15.70
C THR A 131 -4.23 4.99 -15.29
N GLU A 132 -5.46 5.04 -15.82
CA GLU A 132 -6.45 3.95 -15.67
C GLU A 132 -5.92 2.63 -16.25
N GLU A 133 -5.17 2.69 -17.36
CA GLU A 133 -4.52 1.52 -17.97
C GLU A 133 -3.44 0.92 -17.04
N GLU A 134 -2.59 1.76 -16.44
CA GLU A 134 -1.60 1.30 -15.46
C GLU A 134 -2.27 0.64 -14.27
N TYR A 135 -3.39 1.18 -13.79
CA TYR A 135 -4.13 0.60 -12.67
C TYR A 135 -4.64 -0.81 -12.97
N GLU A 136 -5.25 -1.02 -14.14
CA GLU A 136 -5.72 -2.34 -14.56
C GLU A 136 -4.56 -3.34 -14.67
N ILE A 137 -3.42 -2.91 -15.23
CA ILE A 137 -2.22 -3.74 -15.32
C ILE A 137 -1.70 -4.09 -13.91
N TYR A 138 -1.60 -3.10 -13.02
CA TYR A 138 -1.09 -3.31 -11.67
C TYR A 138 -1.98 -4.23 -10.86
N GLN A 139 -3.30 -4.11 -11.00
CA GLN A 139 -4.25 -5.02 -10.35
C GLN A 139 -4.06 -6.47 -10.84
N GLN A 140 -3.87 -6.68 -12.15
CA GLN A 140 -3.62 -8.02 -12.70
C GLN A 140 -2.27 -8.60 -12.26
N GLU A 141 -1.23 -7.76 -12.18
CA GLU A 141 0.08 -8.18 -11.71
C GLU A 141 0.09 -8.48 -10.22
N ALA A 142 -0.61 -7.68 -9.41
CA ALA A 142 -0.73 -7.87 -7.97
C ALA A 142 -1.36 -9.22 -7.61
N LYS A 143 -2.41 -9.64 -8.33
CA LYS A 143 -2.99 -10.98 -8.16
C LYS A 143 -2.03 -12.12 -8.51
N LYS A 144 -1.14 -11.93 -9.48
CA LYS A 144 -0.11 -12.93 -9.80
C LYS A 144 0.95 -13.03 -8.71
N ILE A 145 1.23 -11.93 -8.01
CA ILE A 145 2.14 -11.94 -6.86
C ILE A 145 1.56 -12.82 -5.76
N ASP A 146 0.25 -12.73 -5.51
CA ASP A 146 -0.47 -13.59 -4.56
C ASP A 146 -0.30 -15.08 -4.88
N GLU A 147 -0.60 -15.47 -6.13
CA GLU A 147 -0.45 -16.85 -6.61
C GLU A 147 0.99 -17.37 -6.46
N LEU A 148 1.98 -16.50 -6.69
CA LEU A 148 3.41 -16.85 -6.54
C LEU A 148 3.77 -17.05 -5.07
N ASN A 149 3.26 -16.21 -4.17
CA ASN A 149 3.49 -16.32 -2.74
C ASN A 149 2.88 -17.62 -2.17
N ASP A 150 1.65 -17.96 -2.55
CA ASP A 150 0.98 -19.20 -2.14
C ASP A 150 1.79 -20.45 -2.52
N LEU A 151 2.24 -20.51 -3.78
CA LEU A 151 3.04 -21.63 -4.29
C LEU A 151 4.37 -21.78 -3.56
N GLU A 152 4.91 -20.67 -3.07
CA GLU A 152 6.08 -20.65 -2.22
C GLU A 152 5.72 -21.18 -0.83
N GLU A 153 4.74 -20.62 -0.10
CA GLU A 153 4.36 -21.05 1.25
C GLU A 153 4.13 -22.57 1.38
N HIS A 154 3.48 -23.19 0.38
CA HIS A 154 3.21 -24.62 0.34
C HIS A 154 4.46 -25.52 0.25
N ARG A 155 5.60 -24.97 -0.16
CA ARG A 155 6.89 -25.68 -0.22
C ARG A 155 7.64 -25.65 1.12
N GLY A 156 7.06 -25.01 2.15
CA GLY A 156 7.54 -25.00 3.53
C GLY A 156 8.89 -24.33 3.65
N TYR A 157 8.94 -23.04 3.97
CA TYR A 157 10.25 -22.41 4.09
C TYR A 157 10.47 -21.45 5.27
N GLU A 158 11.66 -21.61 5.86
CA GLU A 158 12.52 -20.56 6.43
C GLU A 158 13.34 -19.82 5.34
N THR A 159 12.93 -19.87 4.06
CA THR A 159 13.74 -19.52 2.86
C THR A 159 12.95 -19.37 1.53
N ILE A 160 11.69 -18.92 1.53
CA ILE A 160 11.06 -18.31 0.35
C ILE A 160 10.84 -16.84 0.66
N SER A 161 11.19 -15.92 -0.20
CA SER A 161 11.18 -16.00 -1.65
C SER A 161 12.56 -15.80 -2.27
N GLN A 162 12.95 -16.72 -3.17
CA GLN A 162 13.95 -16.43 -4.20
C GLN A 162 13.32 -15.74 -5.43
N THR A 163 12.05 -15.36 -5.37
CA THR A 163 11.46 -14.38 -6.29
C THR A 163 11.89 -13.00 -5.80
N ARG A 164 13.16 -12.68 -6.04
CA ARG A 164 13.72 -11.36 -5.74
C ARG A 164 12.86 -10.31 -6.44
N THR A 165 12.68 -9.14 -5.84
CA THR A 165 12.03 -8.00 -6.52
C THR A 165 12.64 -7.79 -7.90
N GLU A 166 13.96 -7.99 -8.05
CA GLU A 166 14.70 -7.97 -9.32
C GLU A 166 14.17 -8.94 -10.40
N ASP A 167 13.63 -10.08 -10.02
CA ASP A 167 13.04 -11.04 -10.96
C ASP A 167 11.61 -10.64 -11.32
N LEU A 168 10.81 -10.17 -10.34
CA LEU A 168 9.49 -9.60 -10.64
C LEU A 168 9.60 -8.37 -11.54
N GLU A 169 10.59 -7.50 -11.30
CA GLU A 169 10.88 -6.28 -12.09
C GLU A 169 11.16 -6.57 -13.57
N LYS A 170 11.59 -7.78 -13.93
CA LYS A 170 11.81 -8.17 -15.34
C LYS A 170 10.52 -8.43 -16.10
N TYR A 171 9.45 -8.78 -15.38
CA TYR A 171 8.22 -9.32 -15.97
C TYR A 171 6.97 -8.53 -15.60
N MET A 172 7.05 -7.70 -14.56
CA MET A 172 5.94 -6.93 -13.99
C MET A 172 6.31 -5.46 -13.85
N LYS A 173 5.34 -4.58 -14.09
CA LYS A 173 5.48 -3.14 -13.96
C LYS A 173 5.28 -2.66 -12.51
N VAL A 174 4.39 -3.27 -11.74
CA VAL A 174 4.06 -2.81 -10.37
C VAL A 174 5.27 -2.82 -9.42
N PRO A 175 6.19 -3.81 -9.43
CA PRO A 175 7.38 -3.77 -8.58
C PRO A 175 8.34 -2.65 -9.00
N VAL A 176 8.49 -2.41 -10.31
CA VAL A 176 9.31 -1.31 -10.85
C VAL A 176 8.74 0.04 -10.42
N PHE A 177 7.43 0.22 -10.51
CA PHE A 177 6.74 1.42 -10.07
C PHE A 177 6.94 1.70 -8.58
N ILE A 178 6.73 0.69 -7.71
CA ILE A 178 6.95 0.84 -6.27
C ILE A 178 8.40 1.28 -6.00
N LYS A 179 9.36 0.59 -6.61
CA LYS A 179 10.79 0.88 -6.44
C LYS A 179 11.18 2.27 -6.86
N GLU A 180 10.76 2.69 -8.05
CA GLU A 180 11.20 3.95 -8.65
C GLU A 180 10.39 5.17 -8.19
N LYS A 181 9.12 4.98 -7.82
CA LYS A 181 8.20 6.07 -7.52
C LYS A 181 7.82 6.17 -6.05
N ILE A 182 7.57 5.04 -5.38
CA ILE A 182 7.02 5.04 -4.02
C ILE A 182 8.12 5.03 -2.96
N LEU A 183 9.08 4.10 -3.03
CA LEU A 183 10.17 3.99 -2.05
C LEU A 183 10.90 5.31 -1.74
N PRO A 184 11.14 6.22 -2.71
CA PRO A 184 11.79 7.51 -2.42
C PRO A 184 11.03 8.40 -1.42
N TYR A 185 9.75 8.14 -1.19
CA TYR A 185 8.90 8.88 -0.26
C TYR A 185 8.80 8.24 1.13
N PHE A 186 9.39 7.06 1.32
CA PHE A 186 9.35 6.37 2.61
C PHE A 186 10.07 7.16 3.69
N ALA A 187 9.41 7.33 4.84
CA ALA A 187 10.05 7.90 6.00
C ALA A 187 11.08 6.91 6.59
N ASP A 188 12.03 7.43 7.37
CA ASP A 188 13.05 6.58 8.01
C ASP A 188 12.46 5.48 8.91
N SER A 189 11.28 5.72 9.50
CA SER A 189 10.51 4.74 10.28
C SER A 189 9.99 3.58 9.44
N ASP A 190 9.41 3.87 8.28
CA ASP A 190 8.84 2.86 7.39
C ASP A 190 9.97 1.97 6.86
N LEU A 191 11.05 2.64 6.48
CA LEU A 191 12.32 2.05 6.13
C LEU A 191 12.91 1.17 7.23
N TYR A 192 12.72 1.49 8.51
CA TYR A 192 13.19 0.69 9.66
C TYR A 192 12.32 -0.57 9.89
N ASN A 193 11.00 -0.45 9.71
CA ASN A 193 10.06 -1.56 9.90
C ASN A 193 10.27 -2.69 8.89
N ILE A 194 10.76 -2.37 7.70
CA ILE A 194 11.20 -3.39 6.75
C ILE A 194 12.58 -3.94 7.21
N SER A 195 12.65 -5.16 7.73
CA SER A 195 13.87 -5.78 8.34
C SER A 195 15.12 -5.73 7.44
N ARG A 196 16.13 -4.93 7.83
CA ARG A 196 17.37 -4.71 7.03
C ARG A 196 18.55 -5.56 7.52
N LYS A 197 18.98 -6.55 6.74
CA LYS A 197 20.37 -7.05 6.77
C LYS A 197 21.19 -6.38 5.65
N LYS A 198 22.51 -6.49 5.72
CA LYS A 198 23.40 -6.11 4.62
C LYS A 198 24.15 -7.33 4.12
N ASP A 199 24.32 -7.44 2.81
CA ASP A 199 25.22 -8.45 2.25
C ASP A 199 26.70 -8.05 2.37
N GLU A 200 27.57 -8.94 1.91
CA GLU A 200 29.03 -8.73 1.87
C GLU A 200 29.45 -7.51 1.05
N LYS A 201 28.59 -7.02 0.15
CA LYS A 201 28.81 -5.83 -0.69
C LYS A 201 28.20 -4.56 -0.08
N GLY A 202 27.52 -4.66 1.06
CA GLY A 202 26.87 -3.55 1.75
C GLY A 202 25.49 -3.17 1.18
N ASN A 203 24.93 -3.98 0.28
CA ASN A 203 23.56 -3.87 -0.22
C ASN A 203 22.57 -4.21 0.89
N ILE A 204 21.39 -3.59 0.88
CA ILE A 204 20.36 -3.91 1.88
C ILE A 204 19.66 -5.19 1.39
N ILE A 205 19.78 -6.27 2.15
CA ILE A 205 19.03 -7.50 1.93
C ILE A 205 17.99 -7.62 3.03
N PHE A 206 16.76 -7.86 2.63
CA PHE A 206 15.72 -8.17 3.57
C PHE A 206 15.79 -9.66 3.87
N THR A 207 16.01 -9.98 5.14
CA THR A 207 15.92 -11.37 5.60
C THR A 207 14.99 -11.39 6.78
N GLN A 208 14.09 -12.36 6.79
CA GLN A 208 13.45 -12.77 8.03
C GLN A 208 14.54 -13.26 8.99
N THR A 209 14.44 -12.82 10.23
CA THR A 209 14.81 -13.70 11.34
C THR A 209 13.49 -13.92 12.05
N ILE A 210 12.77 -14.99 11.72
CA ILE A 210 11.70 -15.45 12.60
C ILE A 210 12.44 -15.87 13.87
N GLY A 211 12.34 -15.04 14.90
CA GLY A 211 12.95 -15.34 16.18
C GLY A 211 12.22 -16.54 16.79
N ASN A 212 12.84 -17.71 16.75
CA ASN A 212 12.72 -18.64 17.87
C ASN A 212 13.29 -17.91 19.09
N LYS A 213 12.41 -17.40 19.94
CA LYS A 213 12.73 -17.15 21.35
C LYS A 213 12.04 -18.19 22.20
#